data_AF-A0A4Y6PV63-F1
#
_entry.id   AF-A0A4Y6PV63-F1
#
_cell.length_a   1.000
_cell.length_b   1.000
_cell.length_c   1.000
_cell.angle_alpha   90.00
_cell.angle_beta   90.00
_cell.angle_gamma   90.00
#
_symmetry.space_group_name_H-M   'P 1'
#
loop_
_entity.id
_entity.type
_entity.pdbx_description
1 polymer ?
#
loop_
_entity_poly.entity_id
_entity_poly.type
_entity_poly.pdbx_seq_one_letter_code
_entity_poly.pdbx_strand_id
1 'polypeptide(L)'
;MTRSYQLTSRSSFKLTMSLAGLLLAAVSSTGCGDGMLGWDWGGDETARVQQAQAINGRYRPPADVAEAGREQAGNITYDDADQCIGTGNPILPGADRLASFLRDNFDGASRYDHTVYCRSVRGGSSLSMHATGRAIDLYIPTIGERADNTAGDPVANYLIRNATQLGVQYFIWDKTQFNTSRGYTEDYCKNRCWEHGGGKHPHHDHLHIELTKYAANHLDYSDIPPVDGSSGGYSIDTPDAPQTLSPANNKSVWTDDVTLSAEQVSGAYRYAFDIERYDGSGWESYYTYETDSASKRFWPASKAAYRWRVRVTTAGGTSEYSDWSTFWFGISTGSDSGPDSGGSTDTDSTDTGSTDTSSTDTDTAPTSNAPTGAWPTGGEQVTTSSVTLQVDQVSGAYDYEFDVQAYAGGLWVDYYTYDPDVSSKEFWPYYSDVAYRWRARARTASGWTDYTDWNVFLYGNATHPNAPAQPTSNAPTGLSPANNQRVWTDSVTVSCDDVGGASRYEFEVQYHDGQVWREYYTYEPSSASKKFWPYIEDNAYRVRARAYTSSGWTDYSGWNVFLYGNASTP
;
A
#
# COMPACT_ATOMS: atom_id res chain seq x y z
N MET A 1 45.38 -1.56 55.07
CA MET A 1 44.26 -0.96 55.83
C MET A 1 43.03 -1.80 55.56
N THR A 2 42.70 -2.63 56.55
CA THR A 2 41.65 -3.65 56.54
C THR A 2 40.40 -3.04 57.17
N ARG A 3 39.21 -3.29 56.62
CA ARG A 3 37.99 -3.39 57.43
C ARG A 3 36.91 -4.22 56.72
N SER A 4 36.75 -5.42 57.27
CA SER A 4 35.65 -6.36 57.08
C SER A 4 34.49 -6.01 58.03
N TYR A 5 33.24 -6.32 57.65
CA TYR A 5 32.11 -6.62 58.56
C TYR A 5 31.13 -7.51 57.76
N GLN A 6 31.17 -8.84 57.92
CA GLN A 6 30.43 -9.71 58.86
C GLN A 6 28.90 -9.72 58.74
N LEU A 7 28.42 -10.89 58.28
CA LEU A 7 27.08 -11.46 58.38
C LEU A 7 26.66 -11.69 59.84
N THR A 8 25.37 -11.54 60.14
CA THR A 8 24.71 -12.25 61.24
C THR A 8 23.37 -12.83 60.80
N SER A 9 23.00 -13.92 61.48
CA SER A 9 22.11 -14.98 61.08
C SER A 9 20.78 -14.99 61.86
N ARG A 10 19.75 -15.60 61.23
CA ARG A 10 18.68 -16.45 61.79
C ARG A 10 17.85 -15.95 62.99
N SER A 11 16.54 -15.95 62.80
CA SER A 11 15.65 -16.67 63.74
C SER A 11 14.37 -17.14 63.05
N SER A 12 13.98 -18.36 63.42
CA SER A 12 12.86 -19.14 62.92
C SER A 12 11.63 -18.88 63.79
N PHE A 13 10.43 -18.80 63.19
CA PHE A 13 9.19 -19.04 63.92
C PHE A 13 8.36 -20.07 63.17
N LYS A 14 8.20 -21.25 63.80
CA LYS A 14 7.20 -22.26 63.47
C LYS A 14 5.98 -21.99 64.34
N LEU A 15 4.78 -22.00 63.77
CA LEU A 15 3.58 -22.43 64.50
C LEU A 15 2.76 -23.37 63.61
N THR A 16 2.40 -24.49 64.20
CA THR A 16 1.67 -25.63 63.66
C THR A 16 0.16 -25.53 63.90
N MET A 17 -0.60 -26.12 62.96
CA MET A 17 -1.90 -26.80 63.10
C MET A 17 -3.13 -26.04 63.63
N SER A 18 -4.23 -26.05 62.87
CA SER A 18 -5.29 -27.06 63.10
C SER A 18 -6.26 -27.17 61.91
N LEU A 19 -6.84 -28.37 61.79
CA LEU A 19 -7.72 -28.91 60.76
C LEU A 19 -9.15 -28.99 61.33
N ALA A 20 -10.17 -28.55 60.58
CA ALA A 20 -11.59 -28.95 60.64
C ALA A 20 -12.38 -27.92 59.81
N GLY A 21 -13.40 -28.22 59.02
CA GLY A 21 -14.14 -29.44 58.75
C GLY A 21 -15.19 -29.10 57.69
N LEU A 22 -15.51 -30.11 56.89
CA LEU A 22 -16.48 -30.14 55.80
C LEU A 22 -17.90 -29.75 56.26
N LEU A 23 -18.64 -28.94 55.49
CA LEU A 23 -20.11 -29.10 55.39
C LEU A 23 -20.67 -28.50 54.09
N LEU A 24 -21.25 -29.39 53.27
CA LEU A 24 -22.11 -29.10 52.13
C LEU A 24 -23.51 -28.71 52.64
N ALA A 25 -24.12 -27.66 52.06
CA ALA A 25 -25.57 -27.58 51.93
C ALA A 25 -25.94 -26.63 50.79
N ALA A 26 -26.57 -27.20 49.76
CA ALA A 26 -27.27 -26.47 48.70
C ALA A 26 -28.70 -26.17 49.16
N VAL A 27 -29.18 -24.94 48.98
CA VAL A 27 -30.61 -24.62 48.90
C VAL A 27 -30.80 -23.49 47.87
N SER A 28 -31.63 -23.76 46.88
CA SER A 28 -32.18 -22.83 45.91
C SER A 28 -33.46 -22.18 46.44
N SER A 29 -33.67 -20.89 46.16
CA SER A 29 -35.00 -20.34 45.89
C SER A 29 -34.93 -18.89 45.41
N THR A 30 -35.61 -18.66 44.29
CA THR A 30 -36.07 -17.39 43.70
C THR A 30 -36.90 -16.52 44.64
N GLY A 31 -36.82 -15.19 44.48
CA GLY A 31 -37.80 -14.24 45.02
C GLY A 31 -37.49 -12.79 44.64
N CYS A 32 -38.32 -12.21 43.77
CA CYS A 32 -38.36 -10.77 43.43
C CYS A 32 -39.02 -9.94 44.55
N GLY A 33 -38.70 -8.63 44.62
CA GLY A 33 -39.61 -7.63 45.20
C GLY A 33 -38.97 -6.50 46.02
N ASP A 34 -38.70 -5.38 45.35
CA ASP A 34 -38.79 -3.96 45.74
C ASP A 34 -38.53 -3.47 47.18
N GLY A 35 -37.69 -2.41 47.25
CA GLY A 35 -38.12 -1.17 47.92
C GLY A 35 -37.16 -0.52 48.92
N MET A 36 -36.65 0.65 48.51
CA MET A 36 -36.36 1.85 49.31
C MET A 36 -34.99 2.07 49.99
N LEU A 37 -34.31 3.08 49.42
CA LEU A 37 -33.67 4.27 50.05
C LEU A 37 -32.39 4.07 50.89
N GLY A 38 -31.28 4.64 50.41
CA GLY A 38 -30.13 4.94 51.27
C GLY A 38 -28.82 5.17 50.52
N TRP A 39 -28.52 6.44 50.26
CA TRP A 39 -27.29 7.06 49.80
C TRP A 39 -25.96 6.39 50.21
N ASP A 40 -25.03 6.41 49.26
CA ASP A 40 -23.63 6.87 49.41
C ASP A 40 -22.47 5.85 49.29
N TRP A 41 -21.53 6.19 48.39
CA TRP A 41 -20.19 5.65 48.10
C TRP A 41 -19.91 4.14 48.23
N GLY A 42 -19.97 3.45 47.09
CA GLY A 42 -19.30 2.16 46.87
C GLY A 42 -18.82 2.09 45.43
N GLY A 43 -17.52 2.26 45.22
CA GLY A 43 -16.88 2.00 43.93
C GLY A 43 -17.14 0.55 43.50
N ASP A 44 -17.40 0.38 42.22
CA ASP A 44 -17.57 -0.90 41.55
C ASP A 44 -16.30 -1.76 41.69
N GLU A 45 -16.24 -2.56 42.76
CA GLU A 45 -15.33 -3.70 42.94
C GLU A 45 -15.91 -5.00 42.35
N THR A 46 -16.69 -4.93 41.26
CA THR A 46 -17.19 -6.12 40.55
C THR A 46 -16.64 -6.33 39.14
N ALA A 47 -15.61 -5.58 38.74
CA ALA A 47 -14.78 -5.89 37.57
C ALA A 47 -13.31 -6.15 37.93
N ARG A 48 -13.03 -6.88 39.03
CA ARG A 48 -11.79 -7.67 39.06
C ARG A 48 -11.99 -8.86 38.14
N VAL A 49 -11.70 -8.62 36.85
CA VAL A 49 -11.44 -9.64 35.85
C VAL A 49 -10.60 -10.72 36.54
N GLN A 50 -11.13 -11.94 36.50
CA GLN A 50 -10.42 -13.16 36.87
C GLN A 50 -8.97 -13.03 36.43
N GLN A 51 -8.01 -13.25 37.33
CA GLN A 51 -6.62 -13.49 36.95
C GLN A 51 -6.63 -14.44 35.76
N ALA A 52 -6.30 -13.94 34.56
CA ALA A 52 -6.26 -14.74 33.35
C ALA A 52 -5.31 -15.90 33.64
N GLN A 53 -5.86 -17.11 33.65
CA GLN A 53 -5.05 -18.31 33.79
C GLN A 53 -4.03 -18.29 32.66
N ALA A 54 -2.74 -18.24 33.00
CA ALA A 54 -1.69 -18.61 32.07
C ALA A 54 -2.09 -19.95 31.44
N ILE A 55 -2.36 -19.96 30.12
CA ILE A 55 -2.69 -21.19 29.42
C ILE A 55 -1.42 -22.04 29.48
N ASN A 56 -1.47 -23.07 30.31
CA ASN A 56 -0.31 -23.91 30.59
C ASN A 56 0.03 -24.72 29.34
N GLY A 57 1.10 -24.34 28.64
CA GLY A 57 1.59 -25.05 27.47
C GLY A 57 2.19 -24.10 26.45
N ARG A 58 3.11 -24.64 25.64
CA ARG A 58 3.77 -23.97 24.52
C ARG A 58 2.78 -23.17 23.65
N TYR A 59 3.18 -21.97 23.21
CA TYR A 59 2.47 -21.20 22.18
C TYR A 59 2.18 -22.05 20.93
N ARG A 60 0.89 -22.13 20.57
CA ARG A 60 0.43 -22.76 19.33
C ARG A 60 -0.39 -21.73 18.56
N PRO A 61 0.04 -21.31 17.36
CA PRO A 61 -0.74 -20.37 16.58
C PRO A 61 -2.13 -20.96 16.29
N PRO A 62 -3.20 -20.15 16.39
CA PRO A 62 -4.51 -20.51 15.86
C PRO A 62 -4.44 -20.97 14.40
N ALA A 63 -5.41 -21.76 13.95
CA ALA A 63 -5.37 -22.38 12.62
C ALA A 63 -5.28 -21.35 11.47
N ASP A 64 -5.99 -20.23 11.60
CA ASP A 64 -5.96 -19.09 10.67
C ASP A 64 -4.59 -18.40 10.66
N VAL A 65 -4.00 -18.17 11.84
CA VAL A 65 -2.64 -17.60 11.97
C VAL A 65 -1.61 -18.55 11.36
N ALA A 66 -1.75 -19.84 11.60
CA ALA A 66 -0.86 -20.85 11.04
C ALA A 66 -0.97 -20.93 9.51
N GLU A 67 -2.16 -20.70 8.93
CA GLU A 67 -2.34 -20.59 7.48
C GLU A 67 -1.69 -19.33 6.92
N ALA A 68 -1.92 -18.16 7.53
CA ALA A 68 -1.25 -16.92 7.12
C ALA A 68 0.29 -17.06 7.14
N GLY A 69 0.83 -17.77 8.13
CA GLY A 69 2.25 -18.09 8.20
C GLY A 69 2.73 -19.07 7.12
N ARG A 70 1.86 -19.98 6.63
CA ARG A 70 2.16 -20.86 5.49
C ARG A 70 2.17 -20.10 4.18
N GLU A 71 1.22 -19.18 3.98
CA GLU A 71 1.15 -18.32 2.79
C GLU A 71 2.39 -17.42 2.66
N GLN A 72 2.98 -17.05 3.79
CA GLN A 72 4.22 -16.24 3.84
C GLN A 72 5.50 -17.09 3.76
N ALA A 73 5.39 -18.41 3.87
CA ALA A 73 6.54 -19.29 3.91
C ALA A 73 7.27 -19.32 2.55
N GLY A 74 8.57 -18.98 2.58
CA GLY A 74 9.41 -18.91 1.38
C GLY A 74 9.48 -17.53 0.72
N ASN A 75 8.68 -16.56 1.17
CA ASN A 75 8.70 -15.20 0.62
C ASN A 75 9.90 -14.37 1.11
N ILE A 76 10.53 -14.77 2.22
CA ILE A 76 11.72 -14.13 2.77
C ILE A 76 12.86 -15.13 2.81
N THR A 77 14.00 -14.75 2.23
CA THR A 77 15.27 -15.48 2.40
C THR A 77 15.87 -15.13 3.77
N TYR A 78 16.32 -16.13 4.52
CA TYR A 78 16.94 -15.90 5.82
C TYR A 78 18.31 -15.23 5.66
N ASP A 79 18.46 -14.05 6.26
CA ASP A 79 19.67 -13.25 6.25
C ASP A 79 20.56 -13.60 7.45
N ASP A 80 21.66 -14.32 7.21
CA ASP A 80 22.63 -14.71 8.24
C ASP A 80 23.26 -13.53 8.99
N ALA A 81 23.71 -13.80 10.22
CA ALA A 81 24.42 -12.84 11.05
C ALA A 81 25.88 -12.76 10.57
N ASP A 82 26.16 -11.79 9.71
CA ASP A 82 27.42 -11.65 8.98
C ASP A 82 28.42 -10.71 9.67
N GLN A 83 27.94 -9.57 10.18
CA GLN A 83 28.82 -8.55 10.77
C GLN A 83 28.25 -7.98 12.07
N CYS A 84 29.09 -7.91 13.11
CA CYS A 84 28.72 -7.19 14.31
C CYS A 84 28.80 -5.68 14.07
N ILE A 85 27.79 -4.94 14.50
CA ILE A 85 27.77 -3.48 14.38
C ILE A 85 28.49 -2.75 15.53
N GLY A 86 29.00 -3.49 16.52
CA GLY A 86 29.75 -2.96 17.67
C GLY A 86 29.01 -3.14 18.99
N THR A 87 29.67 -3.67 20.03
CA THR A 87 29.05 -3.86 21.35
C THR A 87 28.69 -2.52 21.97
N GLY A 88 27.46 -2.41 22.48
CA GLY A 88 26.93 -1.20 23.11
C GLY A 88 26.35 -0.18 22.12
N ASN A 89 26.41 -0.45 20.81
CA ASN A 89 25.69 0.35 19.84
C ASN A 89 24.18 0.09 19.94
N PRO A 90 23.34 1.07 19.56
CA PRO A 90 21.91 0.83 19.48
C PRO A 90 21.59 -0.21 18.42
N ILE A 91 20.46 -0.91 18.59
CA ILE A 91 19.85 -1.68 17.50
C ILE A 91 19.53 -0.76 16.31
N LEU A 92 19.34 -1.36 15.14
CA LEU A 92 19.11 -0.59 13.91
C LEU A 92 17.73 0.10 13.94
N PRO A 93 17.56 1.24 13.25
CA PRO A 93 16.39 2.10 13.41
C PRO A 93 15.04 1.41 13.17
N GLY A 94 14.95 0.55 12.15
CA GLY A 94 13.71 -0.20 11.87
C GLY A 94 13.39 -1.25 12.94
N ALA A 95 14.43 -1.87 13.52
CA ALA A 95 14.24 -2.77 14.66
C ALA A 95 13.74 -2.01 15.91
N ASP A 96 14.29 -0.82 16.18
CA ASP A 96 13.86 0.03 17.29
C ASP A 96 12.41 0.53 17.14
N ARG A 97 12.02 0.91 15.92
CA ARG A 97 10.64 1.34 15.60
C ARG A 97 9.63 0.21 15.77
N LEU A 98 9.94 -0.99 15.26
CA LEU A 98 9.06 -2.14 15.48
C LEU A 98 8.98 -2.47 16.98
N ALA A 99 10.09 -2.48 17.69
CA ALA A 99 10.11 -2.77 19.12
C ALA A 99 9.28 -1.77 19.92
N SER A 100 9.38 -0.48 19.59
CA SER A 100 8.57 0.59 20.18
C SER A 100 7.09 0.40 19.87
N PHE A 101 6.74 0.17 18.60
CA PHE A 101 5.35 -0.10 18.21
C PHE A 101 4.76 -1.28 18.98
N LEU A 102 5.45 -2.42 19.04
CA LEU A 102 4.97 -3.62 19.72
C LEU A 102 4.81 -3.39 21.23
N ARG A 103 5.72 -2.64 21.85
CA ARG A 103 5.59 -2.24 23.27
C ARG A 103 4.34 -1.37 23.48
N ASP A 104 4.12 -0.40 22.60
CA ASP A 104 3.10 0.63 22.80
C ASP A 104 1.69 0.16 22.45
N ASN A 105 1.55 -0.89 21.63
CA ASN A 105 0.26 -1.35 21.10
C ASN A 105 -0.21 -2.69 21.67
N PHE A 106 0.60 -3.37 22.50
CA PHE A 106 0.23 -4.62 23.16
C PHE A 106 0.44 -4.49 24.66
N ASP A 107 -0.65 -4.49 25.43
CA ASP A 107 -0.65 -4.32 26.91
C ASP A 107 0.25 -5.32 27.66
N GLY A 108 0.55 -6.46 27.02
CA GLY A 108 1.45 -7.49 27.52
C GLY A 108 2.94 -7.19 27.40
N ALA A 109 3.32 -6.23 26.56
CA ALA A 109 4.72 -5.93 26.25
C ALA A 109 5.28 -4.85 27.19
N SER A 110 6.12 -5.29 28.13
CA SER A 110 6.60 -4.43 29.22
C SER A 110 7.80 -3.54 28.86
N ARG A 111 8.71 -4.05 28.05
CA ARG A 111 9.95 -3.39 27.58
C ARG A 111 10.56 -4.21 26.46
N TYR A 112 11.57 -3.67 25.80
CA TYR A 112 12.43 -4.43 24.89
C TYR A 112 13.91 -4.21 25.21
N ASP A 113 14.76 -5.16 24.84
CA ASP A 113 16.21 -4.97 24.86
C ASP A 113 16.69 -4.31 23.56
N HIS A 114 17.60 -3.35 23.71
CA HIS A 114 18.23 -2.54 22.67
C HIS A 114 19.75 -2.75 22.64
N THR A 115 20.26 -3.72 23.41
CA THR A 115 21.69 -3.91 23.62
C THR A 115 22.29 -4.78 22.53
N VAL A 116 23.11 -4.19 21.67
CA VAL A 116 23.98 -4.94 20.77
C VAL A 116 25.17 -5.49 21.55
N TYR A 117 25.40 -6.80 21.44
CA TYR A 117 26.58 -7.43 22.04
C TYR A 117 27.26 -8.36 21.02
N CYS A 118 28.48 -8.00 20.61
CA CYS A 118 29.28 -8.78 19.66
C CYS A 118 29.70 -10.12 20.25
N ARG A 119 28.84 -11.14 20.11
CA ARG A 119 29.13 -12.50 20.52
C ARG A 119 28.54 -13.52 19.57
N SER A 120 29.11 -14.71 19.59
CA SER A 120 28.47 -15.89 19.03
C SER A 120 27.27 -16.33 19.87
N VAL A 121 26.30 -16.96 19.21
CA VAL A 121 25.18 -17.64 19.86
C VAL A 121 25.71 -18.67 20.86
N ARG A 122 25.13 -18.71 22.06
CA ARG A 122 25.59 -19.58 23.15
C ARG A 122 25.56 -21.05 22.71
N GLY A 123 26.73 -21.70 22.76
CA GLY A 123 26.89 -23.11 22.36
C GLY A 123 27.06 -23.33 20.86
N GLY A 124 27.40 -22.29 20.10
CA GLY A 124 27.77 -22.36 18.68
C GLY A 124 28.85 -21.35 18.32
N SER A 125 29.28 -21.36 17.05
CA SER A 125 30.25 -20.41 16.49
C SER A 125 29.60 -19.26 15.73
N SER A 126 28.35 -19.41 15.29
CA SER A 126 27.62 -18.39 14.53
C SER A 126 27.41 -17.12 15.35
N LEU A 127 27.57 -15.96 14.70
CA LEU A 127 27.31 -14.66 15.31
C LEU A 127 25.83 -14.55 15.73
N SER A 128 25.57 -13.87 16.86
CA SER A 128 24.20 -13.62 17.35
C SER A 128 23.50 -12.55 16.49
N MET A 129 22.21 -12.67 16.20
CA MET A 129 21.47 -11.61 15.51
C MET A 129 21.43 -10.29 16.29
N HIS A 130 21.39 -10.37 17.63
CA HIS A 130 21.61 -9.21 18.50
C HIS A 130 22.92 -8.46 18.20
N ALA A 131 23.98 -9.16 17.77
CA ALA A 131 25.25 -8.52 17.43
C ALA A 131 25.15 -7.65 16.16
N THR A 132 24.17 -7.92 15.28
CA THR A 132 23.97 -7.15 14.05
C THR A 132 22.97 -6.01 14.23
N GLY A 133 22.39 -5.84 15.43
CA GLY A 133 21.34 -4.86 15.70
C GLY A 133 19.99 -5.16 15.04
N ARG A 134 19.76 -6.40 14.61
CA ARG A 134 18.55 -6.83 13.89
C ARG A 134 17.60 -7.70 14.71
N ALA A 135 17.93 -7.92 15.99
CA ALA A 135 17.10 -8.70 16.89
C ALA A 135 16.51 -7.83 18.00
N ILE A 136 15.31 -8.22 18.43
CA ILE A 136 14.54 -7.58 19.49
C ILE A 136 14.20 -8.67 20.51
N ASP A 137 14.50 -8.43 21.78
CA ASP A 137 13.94 -9.22 22.88
C ASP A 137 12.82 -8.41 23.52
N LEU A 138 11.56 -8.67 23.13
CA LEU A 138 10.38 -7.98 23.65
C LEU A 138 9.83 -8.72 24.88
N TYR A 139 9.97 -8.13 26.06
CA TYR A 139 9.67 -8.78 27.33
C TYR A 139 8.18 -8.80 27.66
N ILE A 140 7.68 -10.00 27.94
CA ILE A 140 6.32 -10.26 28.43
C ILE A 140 6.43 -10.70 29.89
N PRO A 141 5.70 -10.07 30.84
CA PRO A 141 5.68 -10.52 32.23
C PRO A 141 5.34 -12.01 32.35
N THR A 142 5.99 -12.71 33.28
CA THR A 142 5.67 -14.10 33.57
C THR A 142 4.61 -14.20 34.67
N ILE A 143 3.75 -15.21 34.59
CA ILE A 143 2.82 -15.56 35.66
C ILE A 143 3.37 -16.82 36.35
N GLY A 144 3.94 -16.65 37.55
CA GLY A 144 4.47 -17.76 38.34
C GLY A 144 5.56 -18.56 37.61
N GLU A 145 6.55 -17.87 37.04
CA GLU A 145 7.66 -18.43 36.23
C GLU A 145 7.25 -19.08 34.90
N ARG A 146 6.02 -18.84 34.44
CA ARG A 146 5.50 -19.32 33.16
C ARG A 146 5.19 -18.16 32.22
N ALA A 147 5.18 -18.45 30.92
CA ALA A 147 4.73 -17.49 29.93
C ALA A 147 3.30 -17.03 30.23
N ASP A 148 3.08 -15.72 30.15
CA ASP A 148 1.73 -15.18 30.03
C ASP A 148 1.32 -15.22 28.55
N ASN A 149 0.81 -16.37 28.13
CA ASN A 149 0.36 -16.57 26.75
C ASN A 149 -0.85 -15.68 26.40
N THR A 150 -1.62 -15.20 27.39
CA THR A 150 -2.68 -14.21 27.15
C THR A 150 -2.09 -12.90 26.63
N ALA A 151 -0.91 -12.53 27.13
CA ALA A 151 -0.19 -11.31 26.79
C ALA A 151 0.70 -11.48 25.55
N GLY A 152 1.45 -12.58 25.44
CA GLY A 152 2.44 -12.78 24.38
C GLY A 152 1.91 -13.39 23.08
N ASP A 153 0.86 -14.23 23.13
CA ASP A 153 0.31 -14.87 21.92
C ASP A 153 -0.27 -13.85 20.92
N PRO A 154 -0.98 -12.78 21.35
CA PRO A 154 -1.42 -11.74 20.42
C PRO A 154 -0.27 -11.09 19.65
N VAL A 155 0.87 -10.84 20.31
CA VAL A 155 2.06 -10.29 19.67
C VAL A 155 2.61 -11.28 18.63
N ALA A 156 2.76 -12.55 19.02
CA ALA A 156 3.25 -13.60 18.12
C ALA A 156 2.33 -13.79 16.90
N ASN A 157 1.00 -13.76 17.11
CA ASN A 157 0.01 -13.87 16.04
C ASN A 157 0.11 -12.71 15.05
N TYR A 158 0.24 -11.48 15.56
CA TYR A 158 0.43 -10.29 14.74
C TYR A 158 1.71 -10.37 13.90
N LEU A 159 2.81 -10.81 14.50
CA LEU A 159 4.08 -10.99 13.79
C LEU A 159 4.00 -12.03 12.68
N ILE A 160 3.28 -13.15 12.90
CA ILE A 160 3.08 -14.17 11.86
C ILE A 160 2.27 -13.59 10.69
N ARG A 161 1.15 -12.92 10.97
CA ARG A 161 0.26 -12.39 9.92
C ARG A 161 0.92 -11.33 9.07
N ASN A 162 1.87 -10.58 9.62
CA ASN A 162 2.51 -9.45 8.96
C ASN A 162 4.00 -9.68 8.66
N ALA A 163 4.49 -10.93 8.71
CA ALA A 163 5.91 -11.23 8.67
C ALA A 163 6.61 -10.71 7.41
N THR A 164 5.99 -10.85 6.23
CA THR A 164 6.55 -10.32 4.97
C THR A 164 6.65 -8.80 4.96
N GLN A 165 5.59 -8.10 5.37
CA GLN A 165 5.55 -6.64 5.40
C GLN A 165 6.51 -6.05 6.44
N LEU A 166 6.56 -6.64 7.63
CA LEU A 166 7.45 -6.21 8.71
C LEU A 166 8.91 -6.66 8.51
N GLY A 167 9.17 -7.52 7.51
CA GLY A 167 10.47 -8.16 7.31
C GLY A 167 10.92 -9.02 8.48
N VAL A 168 9.99 -9.63 9.22
CA VAL A 168 10.28 -10.62 10.27
C VAL A 168 10.70 -11.91 9.58
N GLN A 169 11.95 -12.33 9.80
CA GLN A 169 12.47 -13.57 9.22
C GLN A 169 12.42 -14.76 10.20
N TYR A 170 12.42 -14.47 11.50
CA TYR A 170 12.41 -15.49 12.54
C TYR A 170 11.92 -14.93 13.87
N PHE A 171 11.22 -15.74 14.65
CA PHE A 171 11.05 -15.46 16.08
C PHE A 171 10.90 -16.71 16.94
N ILE A 172 11.11 -16.53 18.24
CA ILE A 172 10.88 -17.53 19.28
C ILE A 172 9.94 -16.94 20.34
N TRP A 173 8.85 -17.65 20.63
CA TRP A 173 7.94 -17.33 21.74
C TRP A 173 7.47 -18.61 22.41
N ASP A 174 7.49 -18.66 23.74
CA ASP A 174 7.09 -19.79 24.60
C ASP A 174 7.43 -21.17 23.98
N LYS A 175 8.73 -21.40 23.76
CA LYS A 175 9.29 -22.64 23.19
C LYS A 175 8.88 -22.96 21.74
N THR A 176 8.31 -22.02 20.99
CA THR A 176 7.86 -22.20 19.61
C THR A 176 8.70 -21.38 18.64
N GLN A 177 9.02 -21.94 17.46
CA GLN A 177 9.74 -21.24 16.39
C GLN A 177 8.81 -20.91 15.23
N PHE A 178 8.94 -19.69 14.76
CA PHE A 178 8.50 -19.31 13.43
C PHE A 178 9.72 -18.91 12.60
N ASN A 179 9.81 -19.43 11.37
CA ASN A 179 10.83 -19.04 10.41
C ASN A 179 10.16 -18.79 9.07
N THR A 180 10.22 -17.56 8.56
CA THR A 180 9.50 -17.19 7.34
C THR A 180 10.03 -17.91 6.10
N SER A 181 11.28 -18.39 6.09
CA SER A 181 11.81 -19.20 4.98
C SER A 181 11.39 -20.67 5.00
N ARG A 182 10.87 -21.18 6.13
CA ARG A 182 10.54 -22.60 6.33
C ARG A 182 9.14 -22.85 6.89
N GLY A 183 8.37 -21.79 7.14
CA GLY A 183 7.12 -21.83 7.87
C GLY A 183 7.29 -22.15 9.35
N TYR A 184 6.17 -22.48 9.98
CA TYR A 184 6.12 -22.87 11.38
C TYR A 184 6.74 -24.25 11.60
N THR A 185 7.61 -24.37 12.61
CA THR A 185 7.97 -25.68 13.13
C THR A 185 7.60 -25.74 14.60
N GLU A 186 6.86 -26.79 14.96
CA GLU A 186 6.45 -27.03 16.35
C GLU A 186 7.64 -27.16 17.30
N ASP A 187 8.90 -27.19 16.86
CA ASP A 187 9.93 -27.86 17.62
C ASP A 187 11.22 -27.07 17.89
N TYR A 188 11.10 -25.91 18.57
CA TYR A 188 12.29 -25.28 19.18
C TYR A 188 13.05 -26.24 20.11
N CYS A 189 12.31 -27.11 20.79
CA CYS A 189 12.78 -27.81 21.98
C CYS A 189 13.16 -29.28 21.80
N LYS A 190 13.10 -29.85 20.59
CA LYS A 190 13.30 -31.29 20.34
C LYS A 190 14.53 -31.91 21.00
N ASN A 191 15.57 -31.14 21.34
CA ASN A 191 16.78 -31.65 22.02
C ASN A 191 17.49 -30.70 23.02
N ARG A 192 17.03 -29.46 23.32
CA ARG A 192 17.91 -28.45 23.99
C ARG A 192 17.27 -27.52 25.02
N CYS A 193 16.00 -27.70 25.39
CA CYS A 193 15.35 -26.87 26.43
C CYS A 193 15.49 -27.49 27.84
N TRP A 194 15.22 -26.70 28.87
CA TRP A 194 15.42 -27.04 30.29
C TRP A 194 14.80 -28.37 30.74
N GLU A 195 13.71 -28.81 30.12
CA GLU A 195 13.08 -30.13 30.36
C GLU A 195 14.04 -31.32 30.10
N HIS A 196 15.13 -31.11 29.36
CA HIS A 196 16.18 -32.09 29.08
C HIS A 196 17.58 -31.71 29.63
N GLY A 197 17.68 -30.78 30.59
CA GLY A 197 18.93 -30.48 31.30
C GLY A 197 19.96 -29.62 30.52
N GLY A 198 19.55 -28.97 29.43
CA GLY A 198 20.44 -28.31 28.47
C GLY A 198 20.52 -26.78 28.53
N GLY A 199 20.29 -26.11 29.67
CA GLY A 199 20.73 -24.72 29.93
C GLY A 199 20.36 -23.57 28.96
N LYS A 200 19.41 -23.75 28.03
CA LYS A 200 18.92 -22.69 27.12
C LYS A 200 17.65 -22.02 27.65
N HIS A 201 17.57 -20.70 27.51
CA HIS A 201 16.40 -19.91 27.93
C HIS A 201 15.15 -20.36 27.14
N PRO A 202 14.00 -20.65 27.78
CA PRO A 202 12.81 -21.14 27.06
C PRO A 202 12.06 -20.07 26.25
N HIS A 203 12.50 -18.81 26.29
CA HIS A 203 11.81 -17.64 25.70
C HIS A 203 10.34 -17.53 26.16
N HIS A 204 10.12 -17.75 27.46
CA HIS A 204 8.79 -17.66 28.09
C HIS A 204 8.57 -16.30 28.78
N ASP A 205 9.61 -15.47 28.87
CA ASP A 205 9.60 -14.13 29.47
C ASP A 205 9.87 -13.02 28.44
N HIS A 206 10.12 -13.40 27.18
CA HIS A 206 10.26 -12.48 26.06
C HIS A 206 10.04 -13.20 24.71
N LEU A 207 9.59 -12.45 23.71
CA LEU A 207 9.68 -12.83 22.31
C LEU A 207 11.06 -12.42 21.79
N HIS A 208 11.80 -13.37 21.20
CA HIS A 208 13.02 -13.06 20.44
C HIS A 208 12.65 -12.93 18.97
N ILE A 209 12.78 -11.75 18.39
CA ILE A 209 12.34 -11.42 17.02
C ILE A 209 13.56 -11.04 16.21
N GLU A 210 13.74 -11.61 15.01
CA GLU A 210 14.82 -11.30 14.09
C GLU A 210 14.25 -10.71 12.79
N LEU A 211 14.82 -9.59 12.36
CA LEU A 211 14.45 -8.89 11.13
C LEU A 211 15.46 -9.14 10.01
N THR A 212 14.99 -9.07 8.76
CA THR A 212 15.86 -9.00 7.58
C THR A 212 16.78 -7.78 7.67
N LYS A 213 17.86 -7.78 6.90
CA LYS A 213 18.75 -6.61 6.82
C LYS A 213 18.00 -5.38 6.33
N TYR A 214 17.07 -5.55 5.39
CA TYR A 214 16.28 -4.45 4.86
C TYR A 214 15.38 -3.84 5.94
N ALA A 215 14.51 -4.64 6.56
CA ALA A 215 13.54 -4.12 7.53
C ALA A 215 14.22 -3.54 8.77
N ALA A 216 15.28 -4.16 9.27
CA ALA A 216 15.99 -3.64 10.43
C ALA A 216 16.58 -2.23 10.20
N ASN A 217 16.94 -1.89 8.96
CA ASN A 217 17.46 -0.56 8.62
C ASN A 217 16.38 0.45 8.22
N HIS A 218 15.27 0.01 7.62
CA HIS A 218 14.37 0.89 6.86
C HIS A 218 12.91 0.91 7.31
N LEU A 219 12.45 -0.03 8.14
CA LEU A 219 11.05 -0.09 8.55
C LEU A 219 10.62 1.22 9.22
N ASP A 220 9.56 1.86 8.72
CA ASP A 220 8.93 3.05 9.30
C ASP A 220 7.56 2.73 9.91
N TYR A 221 7.01 3.62 10.74
CA TYR A 221 5.70 3.42 11.38
C TYR A 221 4.56 3.31 10.36
N SER A 222 4.67 3.97 9.20
CA SER A 222 3.69 3.84 8.11
C SER A 222 3.66 2.43 7.50
N ASP A 223 4.75 1.68 7.64
CA ASP A 223 4.86 0.33 7.08
C ASP A 223 4.34 -0.75 8.04
N ILE A 224 4.10 -0.37 9.31
CA ILE A 224 3.67 -1.29 10.38
C ILE A 224 2.14 -1.35 10.40
N PRO A 225 1.52 -2.51 10.07
CA PRO A 225 0.06 -2.65 10.11
C PRO A 225 -0.49 -2.37 11.51
N PRO A 226 -1.66 -1.74 11.66
CA PRO A 226 -2.28 -1.56 12.97
C PRO A 226 -2.61 -2.91 13.64
N VAL A 227 -2.71 -2.93 14.97
CA VAL A 227 -3.13 -4.11 15.73
C VAL A 227 -4.66 -4.20 15.71
N ASP A 228 -5.20 -5.30 15.21
CA ASP A 228 -6.64 -5.54 15.25
C ASP A 228 -7.11 -5.76 16.71
N GLY A 229 -7.84 -4.78 17.27
CA GLY A 229 -8.68 -4.98 18.45
C GLY A 229 -8.09 -4.73 19.85
N SER A 230 -6.98 -4.02 20.04
CA SER A 230 -6.52 -3.62 21.39
C SER A 230 -7.23 -2.36 21.90
N SER A 231 -8.15 -2.57 22.84
CA SER A 231 -8.86 -1.55 23.62
C SER A 231 -7.93 -0.94 24.69
N GLY A 232 -7.10 0.02 24.29
CA GLY A 232 -6.21 0.79 25.16
C GLY A 232 -6.34 2.29 24.92
N GLY A 233 -7.40 2.90 25.42
CA GLY A 233 -7.39 4.33 25.80
C GLY A 233 -7.38 5.41 24.72
N TYR A 234 -7.54 5.10 23.43
CA TYR A 234 -8.15 6.04 22.49
C TYR A 234 -9.62 5.66 22.38
N SER A 235 -10.53 6.61 22.63
CA SER A 235 -11.94 6.47 22.24
C SER A 235 -11.94 6.09 20.77
N ILE A 236 -12.31 4.85 20.44
CA ILE A 236 -12.63 4.49 19.08
C ILE A 236 -14.04 5.02 18.83
N ASP A 237 -14.14 6.34 18.77
CA ASP A 237 -15.26 6.94 18.07
C ASP A 237 -15.14 6.43 16.64
N THR A 238 -16.13 5.66 16.21
CA THR A 238 -16.32 5.42 14.78
C THR A 238 -16.18 6.77 14.09
N PRO A 239 -15.39 6.88 13.02
CA PRO A 239 -15.15 8.17 12.37
C PRO A 239 -16.48 8.88 12.10
N ASP A 240 -16.54 10.20 12.30
CA ASP A 240 -17.72 10.95 11.89
C ASP A 240 -17.98 10.72 10.39
N ALA A 241 -19.25 10.66 10.01
CA ALA A 241 -19.62 10.53 8.60
C ALA A 241 -19.07 11.74 7.81
N PRO A 242 -18.55 11.57 6.58
CA PRO A 242 -18.08 12.70 5.80
C PRO A 242 -19.20 13.71 5.54
N GLN A 243 -18.96 15.00 5.82
CA GLN A 243 -19.97 16.07 5.72
C GLN A 243 -19.81 16.92 4.47
N THR A 244 -18.58 17.12 4.01
CA THR A 244 -18.30 17.91 2.80
C THR A 244 -18.34 17.02 1.55
N LEU A 245 -19.38 17.19 0.73
CA LEU A 245 -19.64 16.37 -0.45
C LEU A 245 -19.60 17.18 -1.74
N SER A 246 -19.01 16.61 -2.80
CA SER A 246 -19.00 17.13 -4.17
C SER A 246 -19.41 16.02 -5.16
N PRO A 247 -20.37 16.23 -6.08
CA PRO A 247 -21.13 17.46 -6.26
C PRO A 247 -21.97 17.80 -5.03
N ALA A 248 -21.98 19.08 -4.68
CA ALA A 248 -22.77 19.60 -3.58
C ALA A 248 -24.27 19.43 -3.87
N ASN A 249 -25.08 19.42 -2.80
CA ASN A 249 -26.51 19.20 -2.93
C ASN A 249 -27.16 20.21 -3.89
N ASN A 250 -28.05 19.73 -4.75
CA ASN A 250 -28.72 20.42 -5.84
C ASN A 250 -27.82 21.00 -6.95
N LYS A 251 -26.62 20.44 -7.18
CA LYS A 251 -25.75 20.89 -8.28
C LYS A 251 -26.16 20.27 -9.63
N SER A 252 -26.22 21.06 -10.70
CA SER A 252 -26.25 20.55 -12.08
C SER A 252 -24.84 20.24 -12.61
N VAL A 253 -24.69 19.10 -13.27
CA VAL A 253 -23.44 18.59 -13.82
C VAL A 253 -23.63 18.27 -15.32
N TRP A 254 -22.75 18.80 -16.16
CA TRP A 254 -22.85 18.77 -17.64
C TRP A 254 -21.63 18.12 -18.30
N THR A 255 -21.12 17.06 -17.69
CA THR A 255 -19.95 16.29 -18.15
C THR A 255 -20.39 14.88 -18.55
N ASP A 256 -19.50 14.08 -19.14
CA ASP A 256 -19.81 12.69 -19.50
C ASP A 256 -19.66 11.72 -18.31
N ASP A 257 -19.05 12.18 -17.23
CA ASP A 257 -18.89 11.46 -15.96
C ASP A 257 -18.94 12.43 -14.77
N VAL A 258 -19.15 11.92 -13.57
CA VAL A 258 -19.25 12.70 -12.34
C VAL A 258 -18.29 12.12 -11.31
N THR A 259 -17.41 12.96 -10.75
CA THR A 259 -16.61 12.57 -9.58
C THR A 259 -17.39 12.86 -8.30
N LEU A 260 -17.71 11.81 -7.55
CA LEU A 260 -18.21 11.91 -6.19
C LEU A 260 -17.01 12.03 -5.26
N SER A 261 -16.89 13.13 -4.52
CA SER A 261 -15.78 13.38 -3.59
C SER A 261 -16.31 13.75 -2.23
N ALA A 262 -15.75 13.13 -1.21
CA ALA A 262 -15.92 13.45 0.19
C ALA A 262 -14.66 14.14 0.73
N GLU A 263 -14.75 14.77 1.89
CA GLU A 263 -13.55 15.15 2.64
C GLU A 263 -12.73 13.93 3.04
N GLN A 264 -11.41 14.06 2.98
CA GLN A 264 -10.50 13.00 3.40
C GLN A 264 -10.51 12.88 4.92
N VAL A 265 -10.90 11.72 5.42
CA VAL A 265 -10.83 11.35 6.84
C VAL A 265 -9.47 10.72 7.13
N SER A 266 -8.80 11.22 8.17
CA SER A 266 -7.48 10.72 8.58
C SER A 266 -7.55 9.25 9.00
N GLY A 267 -6.61 8.44 8.53
CA GLY A 267 -6.57 7.00 8.82
C GLY A 267 -7.65 6.17 8.10
N ALA A 268 -8.38 6.77 7.16
CA ALA A 268 -9.33 6.05 6.32
C ALA A 268 -8.59 5.20 5.30
N TYR A 269 -8.96 3.92 5.23
CA TYR A 269 -8.47 2.99 4.22
C TYR A 269 -9.57 2.51 3.28
N ARG A 270 -10.83 2.90 3.52
CA ARG A 270 -11.96 2.54 2.67
C ARG A 270 -13.10 3.54 2.80
N TYR A 271 -13.70 3.89 1.67
CA TYR A 271 -14.92 4.68 1.50
C TYR A 271 -15.94 3.84 0.75
N ALA A 272 -17.19 3.87 1.20
CA ALA A 272 -18.30 3.24 0.53
C ALA A 272 -19.29 4.30 0.06
N PHE A 273 -19.42 4.48 -1.25
CA PHE A 273 -20.35 5.40 -1.90
C PHE A 273 -21.63 4.65 -2.25
N ASP A 274 -22.77 5.13 -1.81
CA ASP A 274 -24.10 4.59 -2.11
C ASP A 274 -24.85 5.59 -2.98
N ILE A 275 -25.36 5.15 -4.13
CA ILE A 275 -25.91 6.00 -5.18
C ILE A 275 -27.29 5.48 -5.59
N GLU A 276 -28.25 6.40 -5.67
CA GLU A 276 -29.59 6.17 -6.17
C GLU A 276 -29.89 7.09 -7.37
N ARG A 277 -30.74 6.61 -8.26
CA ARG A 277 -31.21 7.34 -9.43
C ARG A 277 -32.71 7.59 -9.32
N TYR A 278 -33.16 8.77 -9.72
CA TYR A 278 -34.58 9.06 -9.86
C TYR A 278 -35.11 8.58 -11.22
N ASP A 279 -36.19 7.81 -11.20
CA ASP A 279 -36.79 7.21 -12.41
C ASP A 279 -37.98 8.02 -12.99
N GLY A 280 -38.39 9.09 -12.30
CA GLY A 280 -39.59 9.88 -12.62
C GLY A 280 -40.71 9.72 -11.59
N SER A 281 -40.70 8.64 -10.80
CA SER A 281 -41.71 8.28 -9.80
C SER A 281 -41.16 8.10 -8.38
N GLY A 282 -39.86 7.79 -8.26
CA GLY A 282 -39.19 7.57 -6.98
C GLY A 282 -37.66 7.42 -7.13
N TRP A 283 -37.00 7.21 -5.99
CA TRP A 283 -35.56 6.92 -5.93
C TRP A 283 -35.34 5.41 -5.95
N GLU A 284 -34.49 4.94 -6.86
CA GLU A 284 -34.09 3.54 -6.97
C GLU A 284 -32.60 3.37 -6.72
N SER A 285 -32.23 2.30 -5.99
CA SER A 285 -30.83 1.91 -5.80
C SER A 285 -30.16 1.68 -7.15
N TYR A 286 -29.00 2.31 -7.35
CA TYR A 286 -28.28 2.29 -8.62
C TYR A 286 -26.93 1.58 -8.49
N TYR A 287 -26.03 2.07 -7.64
CA TYR A 287 -24.74 1.43 -7.37
C TYR A 287 -24.24 1.68 -5.95
N THR A 288 -23.48 0.71 -5.44
CA THR A 288 -22.61 0.90 -4.29
C THR A 288 -21.16 0.65 -4.74
N TYR A 289 -20.28 1.61 -4.47
CA TYR A 289 -18.85 1.49 -4.76
C TYR A 289 -18.05 1.46 -3.47
N GLU A 290 -16.99 0.67 -3.47
CA GLU A 290 -16.02 0.63 -2.37
C GLU A 290 -14.64 0.93 -2.94
N THR A 291 -13.92 1.85 -2.31
CA THR A 291 -12.60 2.34 -2.76
C THR A 291 -11.80 2.79 -1.54
N ASP A 292 -10.48 2.79 -1.63
CA ASP A 292 -9.57 3.38 -0.64
C ASP A 292 -9.48 4.92 -0.73
N SER A 293 -10.04 5.53 -1.77
CA SER A 293 -10.02 6.97 -2.01
C SER A 293 -11.27 7.67 -1.48
N ALA A 294 -11.13 8.89 -0.95
CA ALA A 294 -12.25 9.78 -0.63
C ALA A 294 -12.98 10.30 -1.88
N SER A 295 -12.60 9.85 -3.07
CA SER A 295 -13.26 10.20 -4.33
C SER A 295 -13.48 8.98 -5.22
N LYS A 296 -14.59 8.99 -5.96
CA LYS A 296 -14.96 7.97 -6.91
C LYS A 296 -15.53 8.60 -8.18
N ARG A 297 -14.89 8.32 -9.32
CA ARG A 297 -15.49 8.65 -10.62
C ARG A 297 -16.63 7.68 -10.94
N PHE A 298 -17.78 8.24 -11.30
CA PHE A 298 -19.06 7.60 -11.53
C PHE A 298 -19.57 7.98 -12.93
N TRP A 299 -20.10 7.02 -13.68
CA TRP A 299 -20.64 7.22 -15.03
C TRP A 299 -22.17 7.05 -15.01
N PRO A 300 -22.94 8.15 -15.00
CA PRO A 300 -24.39 8.06 -15.01
C PRO A 300 -24.89 7.54 -16.37
N ALA A 301 -25.71 6.48 -16.38
CA ALA A 301 -26.16 5.87 -17.64
C ALA A 301 -27.19 6.72 -18.41
N SER A 302 -27.75 7.75 -17.78
CA SER A 302 -28.75 8.61 -18.40
C SER A 302 -28.86 9.96 -17.70
N LYS A 303 -29.40 10.94 -18.44
CA LYS A 303 -29.75 12.26 -17.93
C LYS A 303 -30.90 12.15 -16.93
N ALA A 304 -30.62 12.35 -15.65
CA ALA A 304 -31.56 12.19 -14.55
C ALA A 304 -31.04 12.88 -13.28
N ALA A 305 -31.88 12.95 -12.24
CA ALA A 305 -31.42 13.25 -10.89
C ALA A 305 -30.80 12.01 -10.25
N TYR A 306 -29.69 12.21 -9.55
CA TYR A 306 -29.02 11.19 -8.75
C TYR A 306 -28.84 11.72 -7.33
N ARG A 307 -28.94 10.84 -6.34
CA ARG A 307 -28.52 11.17 -4.98
C ARG A 307 -27.50 10.17 -4.51
N TRP A 308 -26.56 10.63 -3.69
CA TRP A 308 -25.50 9.80 -3.18
C TRP A 308 -25.16 10.16 -1.74
N ARG A 309 -24.59 9.19 -1.04
CA ARG A 309 -24.06 9.34 0.31
C ARG A 309 -22.82 8.48 0.46
N VAL A 310 -22.00 8.78 1.45
CA VAL A 310 -20.71 8.10 1.66
C VAL A 310 -20.50 7.79 3.12
N ARG A 311 -19.85 6.66 3.41
CA ARG A 311 -19.31 6.34 4.73
C ARG A 311 -17.86 5.93 4.60
N VAL A 312 -17.12 6.05 5.69
CA VAL A 312 -15.69 5.79 5.73
C VAL A 312 -15.38 4.69 6.73
N THR A 313 -14.37 3.88 6.45
CA THR A 313 -13.81 2.89 7.36
C THR A 313 -12.37 3.26 7.65
N THR A 314 -12.08 3.41 8.93
CA THR A 314 -10.74 3.59 9.47
C THR A 314 -10.37 2.36 10.27
N ALA A 315 -9.15 2.32 10.80
CA ALA A 315 -8.77 1.30 11.79
C ALA A 315 -9.71 1.31 13.01
N GLY A 316 -10.40 2.43 13.26
CA GLY A 316 -11.34 2.59 14.35
C GLY A 316 -12.78 2.11 14.09
N GLY A 317 -13.08 1.60 12.90
CA GLY A 317 -14.41 1.13 12.51
C GLY A 317 -15.01 1.93 11.36
N THR A 318 -16.27 1.60 11.01
CA THR A 318 -17.00 2.24 9.90
C THR A 318 -17.95 3.30 10.43
N SER A 319 -17.93 4.49 9.84
CA SER A 319 -18.86 5.58 10.14
C SER A 319 -20.30 5.22 9.76
N GLU A 320 -21.26 5.99 10.29
CA GLU A 320 -22.58 6.12 9.63
C GLU A 320 -22.42 6.71 8.22
N TYR A 321 -23.45 6.56 7.39
CA TYR A 321 -23.48 7.29 6.12
C TYR A 321 -23.72 8.78 6.34
N SER A 322 -23.12 9.59 5.46
CA SER A 322 -23.46 11.01 5.32
C SER A 322 -24.95 11.20 5.01
N ASP A 323 -25.43 12.43 5.17
CA ASP A 323 -26.69 12.85 4.55
C ASP A 323 -26.64 12.67 3.04
N TRP A 324 -27.82 12.51 2.42
CA TRP A 324 -27.93 12.40 0.96
C TRP A 324 -27.61 13.75 0.30
N SER A 325 -26.68 13.73 -0.67
CA SER A 325 -26.45 14.83 -1.61
C SER A 325 -27.07 14.51 -2.96
N THR A 326 -27.90 15.42 -3.48
CA THR A 326 -28.56 15.26 -4.79
C THR A 326 -27.84 16.08 -5.86
N PHE A 327 -27.67 15.56 -7.06
CA PHE A 327 -27.20 16.31 -8.23
C PHE A 327 -27.99 15.95 -9.50
N TRP A 328 -27.97 16.88 -10.45
CA TRP A 328 -28.76 16.83 -11.68
C TRP A 328 -27.83 16.63 -12.87
N PHE A 329 -27.82 15.43 -13.44
CA PHE A 329 -26.88 15.07 -14.52
C PHE A 329 -27.48 15.33 -15.90
N GLY A 330 -26.85 16.21 -16.67
CA GLY A 330 -27.28 16.57 -18.03
C GLY A 330 -28.66 17.25 -18.09
N ILE A 331 -29.18 17.71 -16.95
CA ILE A 331 -30.44 18.43 -16.78
C ILE A 331 -30.29 19.56 -15.75
N SER A 332 -31.14 20.58 -15.85
CA SER A 332 -31.21 21.68 -14.89
C SER A 332 -31.95 21.28 -13.61
N THR A 333 -31.57 21.88 -12.48
CA THR A 333 -32.33 21.82 -11.23
C THR A 333 -33.80 22.17 -11.44
N GLY A 334 -34.73 21.32 -11.00
CA GLY A 334 -36.17 21.61 -11.07
C GLY A 334 -36.84 21.38 -12.43
N SER A 335 -36.19 20.69 -13.37
CA SER A 335 -36.86 20.21 -14.59
C SER A 335 -37.88 19.11 -14.28
N ASP A 336 -38.96 19.00 -15.07
CA ASP A 336 -40.08 18.03 -14.95
C ASP A 336 -39.68 16.53 -14.79
N SER A 337 -38.39 16.21 -14.95
CA SER A 337 -37.79 14.88 -14.83
C SER A 337 -37.11 14.58 -13.49
N GLY A 338 -37.32 15.37 -12.43
CA GLY A 338 -36.90 14.97 -11.08
C GLY A 338 -37.80 15.43 -9.94
N PRO A 339 -37.46 15.08 -8.69
CA PRO A 339 -38.34 15.28 -7.56
C PRO A 339 -38.48 16.76 -7.24
N ASP A 340 -39.72 17.20 -7.08
CA ASP A 340 -40.09 18.57 -6.73
C ASP A 340 -39.34 18.98 -5.44
N SER A 341 -38.45 19.96 -5.56
CA SER A 341 -37.70 20.48 -4.42
C SER A 341 -38.67 21.27 -3.54
N GLY A 342 -39.21 20.62 -2.52
CA GLY A 342 -40.05 21.29 -1.53
C GLY A 342 -39.30 22.48 -0.92
N GLY A 343 -39.80 23.69 -1.19
CA GLY A 343 -39.37 24.93 -0.55
C GLY A 343 -38.76 25.97 -1.49
N SER A 344 -39.57 26.55 -2.38
CA SER A 344 -39.32 27.89 -2.93
C SER A 344 -40.55 28.76 -2.71
N THR A 345 -40.35 29.96 -2.18
CA THR A 345 -41.25 31.09 -2.43
C THR A 345 -40.45 32.18 -3.14
N ASP A 346 -40.90 32.49 -4.35
CA ASP A 346 -40.74 33.74 -5.13
C ASP A 346 -39.34 34.09 -5.67
N THR A 347 -39.13 34.59 -6.90
CA THR A 347 -39.93 34.81 -8.13
C THR A 347 -38.97 35.29 -9.23
N ASP A 348 -39.40 35.17 -10.51
CA ASP A 348 -38.99 35.92 -11.72
C ASP A 348 -37.60 35.60 -12.36
N SER A 349 -37.50 35.06 -13.59
CA SER A 349 -37.65 35.72 -14.93
C SER A 349 -36.38 36.53 -15.31
N THR A 350 -35.69 36.43 -16.45
CA THR A 350 -36.00 36.10 -17.86
C THR A 350 -34.77 35.56 -18.62
N ASP A 351 -35.06 34.82 -19.69
CA ASP A 351 -34.30 34.55 -20.92
C ASP A 351 -33.49 35.74 -21.52
N THR A 352 -32.31 35.49 -22.08
CA THR A 352 -31.84 35.91 -23.42
C THR A 352 -30.48 35.27 -23.76
N GLY A 353 -30.37 34.66 -24.95
CA GLY A 353 -29.19 33.89 -25.40
C GLY A 353 -28.03 34.67 -26.04
N SER A 354 -27.02 33.94 -26.53
CA SER A 354 -26.11 34.42 -27.59
C SER A 354 -25.23 33.30 -28.19
N THR A 355 -25.45 33.08 -29.50
CA THR A 355 -24.51 32.82 -30.62
C THR A 355 -23.18 32.07 -30.47
N ASP A 356 -23.12 31.02 -31.29
CA ASP A 356 -22.01 30.44 -32.07
C ASP A 356 -20.95 31.43 -32.59
N THR A 357 -19.67 31.07 -32.41
CA THR A 357 -18.56 31.46 -33.29
C THR A 357 -17.55 30.32 -33.43
N SER A 358 -17.54 29.74 -34.64
CA SER A 358 -16.43 29.00 -35.25
C SER A 358 -15.13 29.82 -35.28
N SER A 359 -14.01 29.21 -34.85
CA SER A 359 -12.66 29.63 -35.26
C SER A 359 -11.88 28.42 -35.78
N THR A 360 -11.45 28.54 -37.04
CA THR A 360 -10.46 27.69 -37.68
C THR A 360 -9.08 28.03 -37.11
N ASP A 361 -8.32 27.04 -36.68
CA ASP A 361 -6.87 27.17 -36.57
C ASP A 361 -6.19 25.95 -37.20
N THR A 362 -5.35 26.23 -38.19
CA THR A 362 -4.43 25.29 -38.80
C THR A 362 -3.11 25.44 -38.06
N ASP A 363 -2.77 24.47 -37.22
CA ASP A 363 -1.40 24.32 -36.76
C ASP A 363 -0.96 22.85 -36.84
N THR A 364 0.32 22.71 -37.13
CA THR A 364 1.02 21.51 -37.56
C THR A 364 1.12 20.55 -36.37
N ALA A 365 0.71 19.30 -36.58
CA ALA A 365 0.65 18.28 -35.53
C ALA A 365 2.00 18.04 -34.82
N PRO A 366 2.04 17.95 -33.47
CA PRO A 366 3.16 17.30 -32.80
C PRO A 366 3.03 15.79 -32.99
N THR A 367 4.10 15.16 -33.42
CA THR A 367 4.22 13.74 -33.77
C THR A 367 4.54 12.84 -32.56
N SER A 368 4.03 13.18 -31.37
CA SER A 368 4.21 12.39 -30.14
C SER A 368 2.91 12.43 -29.34
N ASN A 369 2.45 11.28 -28.85
CA ASN A 369 1.29 11.20 -27.96
C ASN A 369 1.70 11.21 -26.47
N ALA A 370 2.96 11.59 -26.17
CA ALA A 370 3.50 11.65 -24.82
C ALA A 370 2.78 12.68 -23.94
N PRO A 371 2.75 12.48 -22.61
CA PRO A 371 2.29 13.50 -21.69
C PRO A 371 3.08 14.81 -21.83
N THR A 372 2.42 15.96 -21.70
CA THR A 372 3.05 17.30 -21.73
C THR A 372 3.26 17.84 -20.32
N GLY A 373 3.77 19.08 -20.17
CA GLY A 373 3.81 19.75 -18.87
C GLY A 373 4.75 19.12 -17.85
N ALA A 374 5.80 18.43 -18.31
CA ALA A 374 6.78 17.79 -17.44
C ALA A 374 7.39 18.80 -16.44
N TRP A 375 7.52 18.40 -15.17
CA TRP A 375 8.26 19.12 -14.15
C TRP A 375 8.76 18.15 -13.05
N PRO A 376 9.97 18.31 -12.49
CA PRO A 376 10.97 19.34 -12.79
C PRO A 376 11.68 19.13 -14.13
N THR A 377 12.11 20.23 -14.77
CA THR A 377 12.86 20.20 -16.04
C THR A 377 14.11 21.07 -15.98
N GLY A 378 14.94 21.04 -17.03
CA GLY A 378 15.98 22.05 -17.23
C GLY A 378 17.15 22.04 -16.23
N GLY A 379 17.32 20.98 -15.43
CA GLY A 379 18.40 20.90 -14.44
C GLY A 379 18.14 21.72 -13.18
N GLU A 380 16.88 21.98 -12.84
CA GLU A 380 16.48 22.67 -11.61
C GLU A 380 17.10 22.04 -10.36
N GLN A 381 17.52 22.88 -9.41
CA GLN A 381 18.15 22.44 -8.17
C GLN A 381 17.10 22.24 -7.06
N VAL A 382 16.95 20.99 -6.64
CA VAL A 382 16.06 20.54 -5.58
C VAL A 382 16.86 20.39 -4.29
N THR A 383 16.46 21.13 -3.25
CA THR A 383 17.08 21.09 -1.92
C THR A 383 16.15 20.58 -0.82
N THR A 384 14.89 20.29 -1.16
CA THR A 384 13.89 19.65 -0.30
C THR A 384 14.10 18.15 -0.24
N SER A 385 13.60 17.46 0.79
CA SER A 385 13.76 16.00 0.95
C SER A 385 13.03 15.16 -0.11
N SER A 386 12.06 15.75 -0.81
CA SER A 386 11.32 15.15 -1.92
C SER A 386 11.19 16.14 -3.08
N VAL A 387 10.85 15.59 -4.26
CA VAL A 387 10.47 16.34 -5.46
C VAL A 387 9.27 15.67 -6.11
N THR A 388 8.30 16.46 -6.56
CA THR A 388 7.17 15.93 -7.32
C THR A 388 7.54 15.85 -8.79
N LEU A 389 7.62 14.63 -9.32
CA LEU A 389 7.65 14.42 -10.77
C LEU A 389 6.22 14.56 -11.27
N GLN A 390 5.96 15.37 -12.27
CA GLN A 390 4.59 15.59 -12.77
C GLN A 390 4.57 15.78 -14.27
N VAL A 391 3.44 15.41 -14.86
CA VAL A 391 3.04 15.74 -16.23
C VAL A 391 1.59 16.22 -16.22
N ASP A 392 1.19 16.90 -17.29
CA ASP A 392 -0.21 17.25 -17.52
C ASP A 392 -1.07 15.97 -17.56
N GLN A 393 -2.29 16.07 -17.03
CA GLN A 393 -3.24 14.97 -17.08
C GLN A 393 -3.59 14.64 -18.54
N VAL A 394 -3.25 13.43 -18.96
CA VAL A 394 -3.66 12.84 -20.24
C VAL A 394 -5.12 12.42 -20.17
N SER A 395 -5.93 12.91 -21.11
CA SER A 395 -7.35 12.57 -21.21
C SER A 395 -7.56 11.06 -21.39
N GLY A 396 -8.42 10.46 -20.57
CA GLY A 396 -8.69 9.03 -20.60
C GLY A 396 -7.59 8.13 -20.03
N ALA A 397 -6.55 8.70 -19.41
CA ALA A 397 -5.53 7.92 -18.71
C ALA A 397 -6.01 7.47 -17.33
N TYR A 398 -5.69 6.22 -16.97
CA TYR A 398 -6.06 5.57 -15.70
C TYR A 398 -4.86 5.07 -14.88
N ASP A 399 -3.67 5.01 -15.48
CA ASP A 399 -2.41 4.88 -14.76
C ASP A 399 -1.32 5.65 -15.53
N TYR A 400 -0.21 5.94 -14.85
CA TYR A 400 0.98 6.58 -15.40
C TYR A 400 2.18 5.76 -14.99
N GLU A 401 3.27 5.90 -15.72
CA GLU A 401 4.55 5.32 -15.39
C GLU A 401 5.62 6.41 -15.39
N PHE A 402 6.33 6.58 -14.28
CA PHE A 402 7.47 7.49 -14.12
C PHE A 402 8.76 6.68 -13.99
N ASP A 403 9.59 6.71 -15.02
CA ASP A 403 10.88 6.03 -15.07
C ASP A 403 11.99 7.01 -14.66
N VAL A 404 12.81 6.63 -13.68
CA VAL A 404 13.82 7.50 -13.05
C VAL A 404 15.19 6.82 -13.09
N GLN A 405 16.22 7.63 -13.39
CA GLN A 405 17.62 7.22 -13.39
C GLN A 405 18.48 8.23 -12.63
N ALA A 406 19.54 7.74 -11.99
CA ALA A 406 20.52 8.56 -11.28
C ALA A 406 21.84 8.62 -12.07
N TYR A 407 22.51 9.77 -12.02
CA TYR A 407 23.83 9.91 -12.64
C TYR A 407 24.92 9.41 -11.71
N ALA A 408 25.61 8.33 -12.11
CA ALA A 408 26.67 7.71 -11.33
C ALA A 408 27.82 7.26 -12.24
N GLY A 409 29.06 7.59 -11.86
CA GLY A 409 30.26 7.11 -12.56
C GLY A 409 30.40 7.57 -14.03
N GLY A 410 29.77 8.68 -14.41
CA GLY A 410 29.82 9.19 -15.79
C GLY A 410 28.68 8.68 -16.70
N LEU A 411 27.76 7.89 -16.15
CA LEU A 411 26.65 7.27 -16.87
C LEU A 411 25.32 7.49 -16.15
N TRP A 412 24.22 7.39 -16.89
CA TRP A 412 22.88 7.29 -16.32
C TRP A 412 22.60 5.83 -15.96
N VAL A 413 22.20 5.59 -14.72
CA VAL A 413 21.95 4.26 -14.17
C VAL A 413 20.50 4.19 -13.70
N ASP A 414 19.81 3.11 -14.06
CA ASP A 414 18.44 2.84 -13.62
C ASP A 414 18.31 2.98 -12.10
N TYR A 415 17.31 3.75 -11.68
CA TYR A 415 17.02 3.99 -10.27
C TYR A 415 15.73 3.30 -9.87
N TYR A 416 14.60 3.71 -10.46
CA TYR A 416 13.29 3.14 -10.14
C TYR A 416 12.24 3.53 -11.17
N THR A 417 11.23 2.68 -11.35
CA THR A 417 10.04 2.94 -12.17
C THR A 417 8.81 2.90 -11.29
N TYR A 418 8.02 3.96 -11.29
CA TYR A 418 6.79 4.09 -10.48
C TYR A 418 5.56 4.01 -11.38
N ASP A 419 4.50 3.35 -10.92
CA ASP A 419 3.24 3.22 -11.67
C ASP A 419 2.04 3.86 -10.92
N PRO A 420 2.02 5.19 -10.69
CA PRO A 420 0.89 5.85 -10.01
C PRO A 420 -0.37 5.88 -10.88
N ASP A 421 -1.55 5.95 -10.26
CA ASP A 421 -2.84 6.14 -10.94
C ASP A 421 -3.16 7.62 -11.28
N VAL A 422 -2.21 8.52 -11.01
CA VAL A 422 -2.33 9.97 -11.21
C VAL A 422 -1.12 10.54 -11.97
N SER A 423 -1.27 11.70 -12.61
CA SER A 423 -0.23 12.31 -13.47
C SER A 423 0.95 12.93 -12.70
N SER A 424 1.18 12.51 -11.46
CA SER A 424 2.31 12.97 -10.65
C SER A 424 2.78 11.91 -9.66
N LYS A 425 4.04 11.99 -9.25
CA LYS A 425 4.68 11.12 -8.27
C LYS A 425 5.60 11.91 -7.37
N GLU A 426 5.37 11.83 -6.06
CA GLU A 426 6.36 12.30 -5.10
C GLU A 426 7.56 11.35 -5.06
N PHE A 427 8.70 11.84 -5.53
CA PHE A 427 9.98 11.15 -5.62
C PHE A 427 10.88 11.57 -4.47
N TRP A 428 11.51 10.59 -3.84
CA TRP A 428 12.41 10.77 -2.71
C TRP A 428 13.83 10.35 -3.15
N PRO A 429 14.70 11.30 -3.51
CA PRO A 429 16.03 10.97 -4.02
C PRO A 429 16.91 10.37 -2.92
N TYR A 430 17.38 9.12 -3.11
CA TYR A 430 18.23 8.42 -2.15
C TYR A 430 19.69 8.90 -2.17
N TYR A 431 20.26 9.13 -3.35
CA TYR A 431 21.61 9.68 -3.50
C TYR A 431 21.56 11.20 -3.44
N SER A 432 22.33 11.81 -2.53
CA SER A 432 22.53 13.26 -2.42
C SER A 432 23.62 13.76 -3.37
N ASP A 433 23.55 15.03 -3.75
CA ASP A 433 24.57 15.71 -4.57
C ASP A 433 24.79 15.08 -5.95
N VAL A 434 23.75 14.47 -6.53
CA VAL A 434 23.74 13.89 -7.89
C VAL A 434 22.66 14.49 -8.79
N ALA A 435 22.82 14.30 -10.09
CA ALA A 435 21.77 14.59 -11.07
C ALA A 435 20.85 13.36 -11.23
N TYR A 436 19.56 13.61 -11.35
CA TYR A 436 18.55 12.61 -11.74
C TYR A 436 17.97 12.98 -13.08
N ARG A 437 17.58 11.96 -13.84
CA ARG A 437 16.69 12.13 -15.00
C ARG A 437 15.46 11.27 -14.85
N TRP A 438 14.36 11.73 -15.39
CA TRP A 438 13.10 11.03 -15.34
C TRP A 438 12.28 11.27 -16.61
N ARG A 439 11.34 10.39 -16.88
CA ARG A 439 10.36 10.53 -17.97
C ARG A 439 9.05 9.88 -17.56
N ALA A 440 7.95 10.28 -18.20
CA ALA A 440 6.65 9.71 -17.87
C ALA A 440 5.82 9.34 -19.09
N ARG A 441 5.00 8.30 -18.96
CA ARG A 441 3.95 7.94 -19.94
C ARG A 441 2.64 7.68 -19.20
N ALA A 442 1.53 7.75 -19.92
CA ALA A 442 0.19 7.51 -19.40
C ALA A 442 -0.40 6.26 -20.04
N ARG A 443 -1.27 5.53 -19.36
CA ARG A 443 -2.03 4.42 -19.95
C ARG A 443 -3.48 4.79 -20.03
N THR A 444 -4.00 4.70 -21.24
CA THR A 444 -5.39 4.95 -21.59
C THR A 444 -6.06 3.65 -22.01
N ALA A 445 -7.36 3.68 -22.29
CA ALA A 445 -8.05 2.55 -22.92
C ALA A 445 -7.34 2.10 -24.23
N SER A 446 -6.71 3.05 -24.92
CA SER A 446 -5.90 2.82 -26.13
C SER A 446 -4.49 2.33 -25.84
N GLY A 447 -4.15 1.99 -24.59
CA GLY A 447 -2.84 1.55 -24.13
C GLY A 447 -1.93 2.68 -23.66
N TRP A 448 -0.65 2.34 -23.52
CA TRP A 448 0.40 3.26 -23.11
C TRP A 448 0.67 4.33 -24.17
N THR A 449 0.76 5.59 -23.76
CA THR A 449 1.34 6.65 -24.57
C THR A 449 2.86 6.47 -24.70
N ASP A 450 3.47 7.26 -25.57
CA ASP A 450 4.90 7.56 -25.56
C ASP A 450 5.33 8.05 -24.18
N TYR A 451 6.60 7.82 -23.84
CA TYR A 451 7.21 8.58 -22.75
C TYR A 451 7.47 10.01 -23.20
N THR A 452 7.44 10.94 -22.24
CA THR A 452 8.10 12.24 -22.39
C THR A 452 9.57 12.06 -22.75
N ASP A 453 10.19 13.13 -23.25
CA ASP A 453 11.65 13.21 -23.24
C ASP A 453 12.20 13.10 -21.80
N TRP A 454 13.48 12.75 -21.68
CA TRP A 454 14.16 12.66 -20.40
C TRP A 454 14.35 14.04 -19.76
N ASN A 455 13.60 14.34 -18.71
CA ASN A 455 13.72 15.56 -17.92
C ASN A 455 14.80 15.40 -16.85
N VAL A 456 15.60 16.42 -16.57
CA VAL A 456 16.69 16.37 -15.58
C VAL A 456 16.45 17.37 -14.45
N PHE A 457 16.79 16.97 -13.23
CA PHE A 457 16.93 17.86 -12.07
C PHE A 457 18.18 17.50 -11.26
N LEU A 458 18.68 18.46 -10.50
CA LEU A 458 19.85 18.35 -9.64
C LEU A 458 19.39 18.23 -8.19
N TYR A 459 19.89 17.27 -7.44
CA TYR A 459 19.51 17.09 -6.04
C TYR A 459 20.66 17.44 -5.09
N GLY A 460 20.38 18.21 -4.04
CA GLY A 460 21.38 18.70 -3.10
C GLY A 460 22.30 19.75 -3.73
N ASN A 461 23.61 19.63 -3.52
CA ASN A 461 24.66 20.51 -4.04
C ASN A 461 25.24 20.02 -5.39
N ALA A 462 24.52 19.15 -6.11
CA ALA A 462 24.95 18.69 -7.42
C ALA A 462 25.21 19.89 -8.35
N THR A 463 26.34 19.88 -9.06
CA THR A 463 26.67 20.93 -10.02
C THR A 463 26.43 20.46 -11.44
N HIS A 464 25.93 21.39 -12.27
CA HIS A 464 25.58 21.18 -13.68
C HIS A 464 26.70 20.64 -14.61
N PRO A 465 28.04 20.83 -14.38
CA PRO A 465 29.05 20.39 -15.34
C PRO A 465 29.29 18.87 -15.39
N ASN A 466 28.64 18.09 -14.53
CA ASN A 466 28.71 16.62 -14.56
C ASN A 466 27.51 15.95 -15.24
N ALA A 467 26.40 16.64 -15.51
CA ALA A 467 25.26 16.06 -16.22
C ALA A 467 25.45 16.19 -17.75
N PRO A 468 25.39 15.10 -18.53
CA PRO A 468 25.33 15.19 -19.98
C PRO A 468 24.13 16.05 -20.41
N ALA A 469 24.25 16.74 -21.55
CA ALA A 469 23.11 17.41 -22.17
C ALA A 469 21.93 16.43 -22.33
N GLN A 470 20.70 16.95 -22.19
CA GLN A 470 19.43 16.23 -22.37
C GLN A 470 19.51 15.25 -23.56
N PRO A 471 19.42 13.93 -23.34
CA PRO A 471 19.34 12.97 -24.44
C PRO A 471 17.89 12.92 -24.92
N THR A 472 17.68 13.29 -26.19
CA THR A 472 16.46 13.01 -26.95
C THR A 472 16.16 11.50 -26.91
N SER A 473 14.88 11.12 -26.80
CA SER A 473 14.42 9.72 -26.85
C SER A 473 15.18 8.88 -27.89
N ASN A 474 15.66 7.68 -27.52
CA ASN A 474 16.36 6.77 -28.42
C ASN A 474 15.42 5.75 -29.11
N ALA A 475 14.10 5.92 -28.94
CA ALA A 475 13.09 5.05 -29.53
C ALA A 475 13.04 5.20 -31.06
N PRO A 476 12.71 4.13 -31.80
CA PRO A 476 12.48 4.24 -33.24
C PRO A 476 11.31 5.19 -33.56
N THR A 477 11.52 6.10 -34.51
CA THR A 477 10.49 7.04 -35.01
C THR A 477 9.91 6.56 -36.35
N GLY A 478 9.00 7.32 -36.95
CA GLY A 478 8.54 7.04 -38.33
C GLY A 478 7.76 5.73 -38.47
N LEU A 479 7.02 5.33 -37.43
CA LEU A 479 6.23 4.10 -37.46
C LEU A 479 5.25 4.08 -38.64
N SER A 480 5.23 2.95 -39.34
CA SER A 480 4.26 2.61 -40.37
C SER A 480 3.62 1.25 -40.04
N PRO A 481 2.32 1.02 -40.29
CA PRO A 481 1.35 2.02 -40.73
C PRO A 481 1.21 3.20 -39.75
N ALA A 482 0.93 4.39 -40.29
CA ALA A 482 0.74 5.60 -39.50
C ALA A 482 -0.55 5.49 -38.65
N ASN A 483 -0.66 6.33 -37.62
CA ASN A 483 -1.83 6.31 -36.75
C ASN A 483 -3.13 6.58 -37.55
N ASN A 484 -4.16 5.77 -37.30
CA ASN A 484 -5.43 5.70 -38.03
C ASN A 484 -5.31 5.40 -39.54
N GLN A 485 -4.14 4.98 -40.03
CA GLN A 485 -4.00 4.57 -41.43
C GLN A 485 -4.85 3.33 -41.70
N ARG A 486 -5.59 3.33 -42.80
CA ARG A 486 -6.32 2.16 -43.26
C ARG A 486 -5.50 1.36 -44.28
N VAL A 487 -5.43 0.05 -44.09
CA VAL A 487 -4.70 -0.88 -44.94
C VAL A 487 -5.69 -1.85 -45.60
N TRP A 488 -5.69 -1.85 -46.94
CA TRP A 488 -6.61 -2.64 -47.79
C TRP A 488 -5.94 -3.84 -48.48
N THR A 489 -4.67 -4.09 -48.20
CA THR A 489 -3.89 -5.15 -48.84
C THR A 489 -3.92 -6.43 -48.03
N ASP A 490 -3.76 -7.58 -48.66
CA ASP A 490 -3.74 -8.90 -47.99
C ASP A 490 -2.59 -9.06 -46.97
N SER A 491 -1.62 -8.14 -46.96
CA SER A 491 -0.51 -8.09 -46.01
C SER A 491 -0.31 -6.67 -45.48
N VAL A 492 0.22 -6.57 -44.27
CA VAL A 492 0.62 -5.33 -43.63
C VAL A 492 2.14 -5.34 -43.49
N THR A 493 2.79 -4.23 -43.84
CA THR A 493 4.21 -4.02 -43.52
C THR A 493 4.30 -3.03 -42.38
N VAL A 494 4.79 -3.50 -41.23
CA VAL A 494 5.18 -2.60 -40.14
C VAL A 494 6.61 -2.16 -40.34
N SER A 495 6.91 -0.88 -40.09
CA SER A 495 8.26 -0.35 -40.19
C SER A 495 8.48 0.83 -39.26
N CYS A 496 9.74 1.21 -39.06
CA CYS A 496 10.16 2.44 -38.41
C CYS A 496 11.32 3.06 -39.21
N ASP A 497 11.73 4.27 -38.84
CA ASP A 497 13.00 4.84 -39.31
C ASP A 497 14.17 3.97 -38.83
N ASP A 498 15.23 3.91 -39.63
CA ASP A 498 16.43 3.14 -39.27
C ASP A 498 17.12 3.78 -38.06
N VAL A 499 17.36 2.96 -37.03
CA VAL A 499 18.12 3.35 -35.84
C VAL A 499 19.60 3.05 -36.06
N GLY A 500 20.44 4.09 -35.98
CA GLY A 500 21.88 3.97 -36.19
C GLY A 500 22.53 2.94 -35.25
N GLY A 501 23.23 1.96 -35.83
CA GLY A 501 23.91 0.90 -35.07
C GLY A 501 23.00 -0.24 -34.60
N ALA A 502 21.74 -0.28 -35.03
CA ALA A 502 20.83 -1.40 -34.75
C ALA A 502 21.25 -2.67 -35.51
N SER A 503 21.23 -3.79 -34.80
CA SER A 503 21.54 -5.14 -35.33
C SER A 503 20.30 -6.01 -35.50
N ARG A 504 19.21 -5.68 -34.79
CA ARG A 504 17.86 -6.24 -34.97
C ARG A 504 16.83 -5.27 -34.41
N TYR A 505 15.58 -5.49 -34.74
CA TYR A 505 14.43 -4.74 -34.27
C TYR A 505 13.42 -5.69 -33.65
N GLU A 506 12.49 -5.14 -32.90
CA GLU A 506 11.33 -5.84 -32.40
C GLU A 506 10.09 -5.01 -32.69
N PHE A 507 9.07 -5.63 -33.29
CA PHE A 507 7.75 -5.03 -33.55
C PHE A 507 6.70 -5.82 -32.78
N GLU A 508 6.11 -5.20 -31.77
CA GLU A 508 4.98 -5.77 -31.03
C GLU A 508 3.69 -5.35 -31.73
N VAL A 509 2.83 -6.33 -32.05
CA VAL A 509 1.55 -6.11 -32.74
C VAL A 509 0.42 -6.65 -31.87
N GLN A 510 -0.66 -5.87 -31.77
CA GLN A 510 -1.88 -6.23 -31.05
C GLN A 510 -3.11 -5.95 -31.90
N TYR A 511 -4.22 -6.65 -31.63
CA TYR A 511 -5.53 -6.44 -32.28
C TYR A 511 -6.60 -6.10 -31.23
N HIS A 512 -7.69 -5.46 -31.64
CA HIS A 512 -8.79 -5.12 -30.73
C HIS A 512 -9.90 -6.19 -30.76
N ASP A 513 -10.27 -6.77 -29.62
CA ASP A 513 -11.31 -7.82 -29.58
C ASP A 513 -12.75 -7.26 -29.47
N GLY A 514 -12.89 -5.93 -29.46
CA GLY A 514 -14.15 -5.22 -29.24
C GLY A 514 -14.28 -4.66 -27.82
N GLN A 515 -13.41 -5.05 -26.88
CA GLN A 515 -13.34 -4.48 -25.54
C GLN A 515 -11.93 -4.11 -25.11
N VAL A 516 -10.93 -4.92 -25.46
CA VAL A 516 -9.55 -4.71 -25.06
C VAL A 516 -8.58 -5.04 -26.21
N TRP A 517 -7.38 -4.49 -26.11
CA TRP A 517 -6.26 -4.87 -26.98
C TRP A 517 -5.68 -6.22 -26.55
N ARG A 518 -5.58 -7.15 -27.50
CA ARG A 518 -5.04 -8.49 -27.33
C ARG A 518 -3.74 -8.64 -28.10
N GLU A 519 -2.80 -9.37 -27.51
CA GLU A 519 -1.57 -9.73 -28.20
C GLU A 519 -1.88 -10.47 -29.50
N TYR A 520 -1.31 -9.97 -30.60
CA TYR A 520 -1.34 -10.66 -31.88
C TYR A 520 -0.05 -11.45 -32.07
N TYR A 521 1.09 -10.75 -32.09
CA TYR A 521 2.41 -11.35 -32.26
C TYR A 521 3.53 -10.33 -32.02
N THR A 522 4.69 -10.80 -31.55
CA THR A 522 5.93 -10.01 -31.46
C THR A 522 6.96 -10.51 -32.48
N TYR A 523 7.35 -9.65 -33.41
CA TYR A 523 8.30 -9.97 -34.48
C TYR A 523 9.69 -9.42 -34.19
N GLU A 524 10.74 -10.23 -34.37
CA GLU A 524 12.15 -9.80 -34.18
C GLU A 524 12.95 -9.83 -35.50
N PRO A 525 12.69 -8.92 -36.48
CA PRO A 525 13.45 -8.88 -37.73
C PRO A 525 14.85 -8.30 -37.55
N SER A 526 15.78 -8.63 -38.45
CA SER A 526 17.09 -7.98 -38.55
C SER A 526 17.05 -6.61 -39.25
N SER A 527 15.87 -6.10 -39.59
CA SER A 527 15.67 -4.88 -40.39
C SER A 527 14.55 -4.03 -39.80
N ALA A 528 14.56 -2.72 -40.06
CA ALA A 528 13.56 -1.75 -39.57
C ALA A 528 12.16 -1.93 -40.21
N SER A 529 11.86 -3.10 -40.76
CA SER A 529 10.54 -3.44 -41.26
C SER A 529 10.25 -4.93 -41.18
N LYS A 530 8.96 -5.26 -41.05
CA LYS A 530 8.42 -6.61 -41.07
C LYS A 530 7.09 -6.64 -41.81
N LYS A 531 6.99 -7.49 -42.83
CA LYS A 531 5.72 -7.84 -43.45
C LYS A 531 5.05 -9.03 -42.74
N PHE A 532 3.76 -8.94 -42.51
CA PHE A 532 2.93 -10.01 -41.99
C PHE A 532 1.52 -10.00 -42.64
N TRP A 533 0.77 -11.09 -42.43
CA TRP A 533 -0.58 -11.27 -42.95
C TRP A 533 -1.55 -11.33 -41.76
N PRO A 534 -2.34 -10.29 -41.51
CA PRO A 534 -3.36 -10.33 -40.46
C PRO A 534 -4.37 -11.44 -40.75
N TYR A 535 -4.59 -12.38 -39.82
CA TYR A 535 -5.63 -13.40 -39.96
C TYR A 535 -6.97 -12.99 -39.34
N ILE A 536 -7.01 -11.88 -38.59
CA ILE A 536 -8.24 -11.32 -38.05
C ILE A 536 -8.64 -10.18 -38.98
N GLU A 537 -9.54 -10.49 -39.89
CA GLU A 537 -10.05 -9.55 -40.90
C GLU A 537 -10.89 -8.44 -40.26
N ASP A 538 -10.97 -7.29 -40.93
CA ASP A 538 -11.82 -6.17 -40.56
C ASP A 538 -11.65 -5.70 -39.10
N ASN A 539 -10.39 -5.66 -38.61
CA ASN A 539 -10.05 -5.30 -37.24
C ASN A 539 -9.06 -4.12 -37.13
N ALA A 540 -9.10 -3.42 -36.00
CA ALA A 540 -8.10 -2.45 -35.61
C ALA A 540 -6.89 -3.14 -34.99
N TYR A 541 -5.71 -2.71 -35.42
CA TYR A 541 -4.43 -3.18 -34.93
C TYR A 541 -3.65 -2.03 -34.34
N ARG A 542 -2.69 -2.33 -33.45
CA ARG A 542 -1.67 -1.37 -33.05
C ARG A 542 -0.28 -1.99 -33.09
N VAL A 543 0.72 -1.18 -33.41
CA VAL A 543 2.14 -1.57 -33.46
C VAL A 543 3.04 -0.60 -32.71
N ARG A 544 4.05 -1.12 -32.02
CA ARG A 544 5.20 -0.34 -31.52
C ARG A 544 6.51 -1.06 -31.83
N ALA A 545 7.62 -0.32 -31.88
CA ALA A 545 8.92 -0.85 -32.26
C ALA A 545 10.03 -0.46 -31.28
N ARG A 546 11.05 -1.32 -31.12
CA ARG A 546 12.34 -1.00 -30.50
C ARG A 546 13.49 -1.62 -31.30
N ALA A 547 14.70 -1.10 -31.12
CA ALA A 547 15.90 -1.55 -31.82
C ALA A 547 16.94 -2.10 -30.84
N TYR A 548 17.74 -3.09 -31.25
CA TYR A 548 18.84 -3.62 -30.45
C TYR A 548 20.17 -3.11 -31.00
N THR A 549 20.83 -2.26 -30.22
CA THR A 549 22.12 -1.64 -30.55
C THR A 549 23.26 -2.28 -29.76
N SER A 550 24.49 -1.79 -29.93
CA SER A 550 25.62 -2.17 -29.07
C SER A 550 25.39 -1.91 -27.57
N SER A 551 24.50 -0.97 -27.26
CA SER A 551 24.15 -0.58 -25.88
C SER A 551 22.95 -1.37 -25.33
N GLY A 552 22.44 -2.36 -26.08
CA GLY A 552 21.23 -3.11 -25.73
C GLY A 552 20.00 -2.59 -26.47
N TRP A 553 18.82 -2.94 -25.95
CA TRP A 553 17.55 -2.49 -26.51
C TRP A 553 17.35 -0.98 -26.29
N THR A 554 16.93 -0.28 -27.33
CA THR A 554 16.33 1.06 -27.20
C THR A 554 14.99 0.94 -26.49
N ASP A 555 14.44 2.08 -26.12
CA ASP A 555 13.05 2.17 -25.71
C ASP A 555 12.13 1.75 -26.86
N TYR A 556 10.92 1.32 -26.49
CA TYR A 556 9.84 1.21 -27.46
C TYR A 556 9.38 2.60 -27.87
N SER A 557 9.05 2.73 -29.15
CA SER A 557 8.18 3.77 -29.64
C SER A 557 6.80 3.67 -28.99
N GLY A 558 5.99 4.70 -29.17
CA GLY A 558 4.56 4.66 -28.91
C GLY A 558 3.85 3.71 -29.85
N TRP A 559 2.57 3.49 -29.54
CA TRP A 559 1.68 2.69 -30.36
C TRP A 559 1.13 3.51 -31.52
N ASN A 560 1.28 3.01 -32.74
CA ASN A 560 0.46 3.43 -33.89
C ASN A 560 -0.72 2.47 -34.05
N VAL A 561 -1.94 3.00 -33.98
CA VAL A 561 -3.17 2.27 -34.32
C VAL A 561 -3.39 2.33 -35.83
N PHE A 562 -3.76 1.23 -36.48
CA PHE A 562 -4.14 1.21 -37.88
C PHE A 562 -5.32 0.28 -38.11
N LEU A 563 -6.08 0.53 -39.17
CA LEU A 563 -7.31 -0.21 -39.47
C LEU A 563 -7.05 -1.18 -40.61
N TYR A 564 -7.29 -2.47 -40.39
CA TYR A 564 -7.17 -3.50 -41.41
C TYR A 564 -8.54 -3.80 -42.01
N GLY A 565 -8.66 -3.79 -43.34
CA GLY A 565 -9.94 -4.04 -44.02
C GLY A 565 -11.00 -2.97 -43.69
N ASN A 566 -12.23 -3.42 -43.42
CA ASN A 566 -13.40 -2.59 -43.11
C ASN A 566 -13.53 -2.21 -41.62
N ALA A 567 -12.50 -2.41 -40.81
CA ALA A 567 -12.55 -2.14 -39.37
C ALA A 567 -13.04 -0.72 -39.01
N SER A 568 -13.83 -0.58 -37.95
CA SER A 568 -14.07 0.71 -37.30
C SER A 568 -12.92 1.05 -36.34
N THR A 569 -12.72 2.33 -36.07
CA THR A 569 -11.87 2.77 -34.96
C THR A 569 -12.42 2.24 -33.65
N PRO A 570 -11.60 1.62 -32.79
CA PRO A 570 -11.98 1.19 -31.44
C PRO A 570 -12.46 2.33 -30.56
#